data_AF-A0A250FL54-F1
#
_entry.id   AF-A0A250FL54-F1
#
_cell.length_a   1.000
_cell.length_b   1.000
_cell.length_c   1.000
_cell.angle_alpha   90.00
_cell.angle_beta   90.00
_cell.angle_gamma   90.00
#
_symmetry.space_group_name_H-M   'P 1'
#
loop_
_entity.id
_entity.type
_entity.pdbx_description
1 polymer ?
#
loop_
_entity_poly.entity_id
_entity_poly.type
_entity_poly.pdbx_seq_one_letter_code
_entity_poly.pdbx_strand_id
1 'polypeptide(L)'
;MRILCSLLFSLTLVSPLMAQDSDTLTTRYKVLSKGNIFITGNNILSRQEGKNNSNTPFNDLVGGDKLNDSQNMQYIDIDKDKKTFSSSSAGVSLPKNSRILFAGLYWAATYPFELGESSGGKIVVKDDKRESVEEVLLKLPKEKYVPIKGEFVFDGSTDSRYMGKNAPYVMFADVTKLLQDAKRKDGEYTVANVRAAGGAIEGGSCGGWTLVIAYENPQEPLRKIDIKDGFLSVKGSKNISFTNYKIPSVKEAFPRLVGGVLDADFNQGENKLGIFSEKVGFYAETKTRSVKNFFNSSITYLEDYVKERKPNSKNTLGFDIFSIVVPNYDFEVFPVGNEYLRVNFSSTTDTYYAFLLGLAINTEENTTLRDAEVDKLLGKKTAIKPQTAVTGQATTTPQGQVAATQGKTTTTPVQSGQNVTTPQGQVAAAQGKTTTIPIQGGQNTTTSQGQVAATQPTAGVPDNVRKINAENVKKGFYLILGVYSNKQNADKYIFGLRQKGMRAEGSFLYPAKNLHYAYAAYVTDYETALKKQREINSAKSQNPELQKVKDVWILIVE
;
A
#
# COMPACT_ATOMS: atom_id res chain seq x y z
N MET A 1 7.08 -9.98 78.78
CA MET A 1 5.87 -9.59 78.02
C MET A 1 6.19 -8.32 77.25
N ARG A 2 6.07 -8.32 75.90
CA ARG A 2 6.17 -7.13 75.00
C ARG A 2 7.57 -6.45 74.99
N ILE A 3 8.12 -5.89 73.90
CA ILE A 3 7.83 -5.78 72.46
C ILE A 3 9.21 -5.75 71.75
N LEU A 4 9.36 -6.26 70.53
CA LEU A 4 10.37 -5.73 69.59
C LEU A 4 9.88 -5.83 68.14
N CYS A 5 10.20 -4.80 67.35
CA CYS A 5 9.71 -4.62 65.99
C CYS A 5 10.41 -5.52 64.97
N SER A 6 9.72 -5.83 63.88
CA SER A 6 10.35 -6.26 62.62
C SER A 6 9.50 -5.78 61.45
N LEU A 7 9.95 -4.73 60.77
CA LEU A 7 9.40 -4.30 59.48
C LEU A 7 9.83 -5.31 58.42
N LEU A 8 8.88 -5.91 57.69
CA LEU A 8 9.17 -6.49 56.38
C LEU A 8 8.84 -5.46 55.30
N PHE A 9 9.86 -5.03 54.57
CA PHE A 9 9.72 -4.14 53.41
C PHE A 9 9.49 -5.01 52.16
N SER A 10 8.23 -5.25 51.79
CA SER A 10 7.90 -5.99 50.57
C SER A 10 8.11 -5.09 49.34
N LEU A 11 9.28 -5.22 48.70
CA LEU A 11 9.63 -4.46 47.50
C LEU A 11 8.87 -5.03 46.28
N THR A 12 7.70 -4.47 45.97
CA THR A 12 6.98 -4.81 44.74
C THR A 12 7.67 -4.19 43.53
N LEU A 13 8.26 -5.02 42.65
CA LEU A 13 8.68 -4.55 41.33
C LEU A 13 7.44 -4.17 40.53
N VAL A 14 7.15 -2.88 40.44
CA VAL A 14 6.21 -2.33 39.46
C VAL A 14 6.97 -2.22 38.14
N SER A 15 6.85 -3.24 37.29
CA SER A 15 7.24 -3.15 35.89
C SER A 15 6.38 -2.06 35.23
N PRO A 16 6.96 -1.03 34.59
CA PRO A 16 6.17 -0.09 33.82
C PRO A 16 5.54 -0.84 32.63
N LEU A 17 4.21 -0.91 32.61
CA LEU A 17 3.45 -1.23 31.41
C LEU A 17 3.76 -0.13 30.39
N MET A 18 4.64 -0.43 29.44
CA MET A 18 4.77 0.37 28.23
C MET A 18 3.43 0.28 27.51
N ALA A 19 2.75 1.41 27.36
CA ALA A 19 1.58 1.49 26.50
C ALA A 19 2.02 1.02 25.10
N GLN A 20 1.34 0.01 24.56
CA GLN A 20 1.54 -0.40 23.19
C GLN A 20 1.15 0.78 22.30
N ASP A 21 2.06 1.27 21.45
CA ASP A 21 1.78 2.35 20.51
C ASP A 21 0.63 1.94 19.59
N SER A 22 -0.59 2.36 19.91
CA SER A 22 -1.84 1.87 19.33
C SER A 22 -2.22 2.57 18.01
N ASP A 23 -1.23 3.13 17.32
CA ASP A 23 -1.37 3.90 16.08
C ASP A 23 -0.16 3.70 15.15
N THR A 24 0.24 2.44 14.95
CA THR A 24 1.37 2.04 14.10
C THR A 24 1.22 0.60 13.58
N LEU A 25 2.10 0.21 12.64
CA LEU A 25 2.23 -1.19 12.18
C LEU A 25 3.63 -1.72 12.52
N THR A 26 3.68 -2.82 13.28
CA THR A 26 4.91 -3.46 13.78
C THR A 26 5.21 -4.77 13.06
N THR A 27 6.45 -5.24 13.08
CA THR A 27 6.85 -6.49 12.40
C THR A 27 6.23 -7.70 13.10
N ARG A 28 5.38 -8.48 12.40
CA ARG A 28 4.91 -9.79 12.88
C ARG A 28 5.71 -10.95 12.34
N TYR A 29 6.03 -10.93 11.05
CA TYR A 29 6.75 -12.01 10.39
C TYR A 29 7.84 -11.47 9.47
N LYS A 30 9.04 -12.06 9.52
CA LYS A 30 10.18 -11.65 8.71
C LYS A 30 11.04 -12.85 8.33
N VAL A 31 11.36 -12.99 7.04
CA VAL A 31 12.17 -14.11 6.52
C VAL A 31 12.98 -13.70 5.29
N LEU A 32 14.02 -14.46 4.99
CA LEU A 32 14.79 -14.42 3.74
C LEU A 32 14.59 -15.76 3.04
N SER A 33 14.02 -15.74 1.84
CA SER A 33 13.75 -16.97 1.09
C SER A 33 13.65 -16.66 -0.41
N LYS A 34 13.94 -17.66 -1.25
CA LYS A 34 13.57 -17.62 -2.67
C LYS A 34 12.06 -17.80 -2.71
N GLY A 35 11.31 -16.74 -2.95
CA GLY A 35 9.90 -16.71 -2.54
C GLY A 35 9.27 -15.33 -2.57
N ASN A 36 7.96 -15.26 -2.31
CA ASN A 36 7.17 -14.04 -2.42
C ASN A 36 6.04 -13.99 -1.37
N ILE A 37 5.29 -12.89 -1.40
CA ILE A 37 4.07 -12.70 -0.62
C ILE A 37 2.84 -12.79 -1.52
N PHE A 38 1.79 -13.45 -1.02
CA PHE A 38 0.45 -13.48 -1.62
C PHE A 38 -0.55 -12.94 -0.60
N ILE A 39 -1.59 -12.27 -1.09
CA ILE A 39 -2.67 -11.72 -0.26
C ILE A 39 -4.01 -11.97 -0.97
N THR A 40 -5.02 -12.33 -0.21
CA THR A 40 -6.41 -12.49 -0.69
C THR A 40 -7.37 -12.24 0.47
N GLY A 41 -8.67 -12.18 0.19
CA GLY A 41 -9.69 -11.93 1.21
C GLY A 41 -10.99 -11.47 0.60
N ASN A 42 -11.99 -11.24 1.43
CA ASN A 42 -13.26 -10.68 1.00
C ASN A 42 -13.98 -9.91 2.11
N ASN A 43 -14.87 -8.99 1.72
CA ASN A 43 -15.77 -8.32 2.66
C ASN A 43 -16.83 -9.29 3.21
N ILE A 44 -17.40 -8.96 4.37
CA ILE A 44 -18.47 -9.73 5.02
C ILE A 44 -19.80 -8.98 5.09
N LEU A 45 -19.80 -7.67 4.83
CA LEU A 45 -21.01 -6.86 4.71
C LEU A 45 -21.21 -6.36 3.28
N SER A 46 -22.47 -6.19 2.87
CA SER A 46 -22.82 -5.39 1.69
C SER A 46 -24.20 -4.78 1.82
N ARG A 47 -24.50 -3.77 1.00
CA ARG A 47 -25.84 -3.16 0.95
C ARG A 47 -26.92 -4.17 0.57
N GLN A 48 -28.08 -4.03 1.20
CA GLN A 48 -29.37 -4.54 0.74
C GLN A 48 -30.20 -3.39 0.18
N GLU A 49 -30.55 -3.47 -1.11
CA GLU A 49 -31.19 -2.37 -1.85
C GLU A 49 -32.17 -2.91 -2.91
N GLY A 50 -33.45 -2.56 -2.79
CA GLY A 50 -34.48 -2.93 -3.77
C GLY A 50 -34.59 -4.45 -3.96
N LYS A 51 -34.16 -4.95 -5.12
CA LYS A 51 -34.10 -6.41 -5.44
C LYS A 51 -32.75 -7.05 -5.13
N ASN A 52 -31.72 -6.26 -4.84
CA ASN A 52 -30.37 -6.74 -4.53
C ASN A 52 -30.27 -7.05 -3.04
N ASN A 53 -29.91 -8.28 -2.71
CA ASN A 53 -29.50 -8.66 -1.35
C ASN A 53 -27.99 -8.45 -1.16
N SER A 54 -27.50 -8.60 0.07
CA SER A 54 -26.07 -8.52 0.43
C SER A 54 -25.17 -9.42 -0.43
N ASN A 55 -25.64 -10.61 -0.81
CA ASN A 55 -24.94 -11.55 -1.67
C ASN A 55 -24.84 -11.11 -3.15
N THR A 56 -25.59 -10.10 -3.57
CA THR A 56 -25.59 -9.62 -4.97
C THR A 56 -24.40 -8.67 -5.18
N PRO A 57 -23.42 -8.98 -6.05
CA PRO A 57 -22.19 -8.18 -6.19
C PRO A 57 -22.44 -6.70 -6.50
N PHE A 58 -21.75 -5.79 -5.80
CA PHE A 58 -21.86 -4.35 -6.05
C PHE A 58 -20.92 -3.92 -7.18
N ASN A 59 -21.42 -4.05 -8.41
CA ASN A 59 -20.66 -3.86 -9.65
C ASN A 59 -21.14 -2.70 -10.52
N ASP A 60 -22.32 -2.15 -10.22
CA ASP A 60 -22.80 -0.89 -10.75
C ASP A 60 -22.31 0.26 -9.87
N LEU A 61 -21.56 1.16 -10.49
CA LEU A 61 -20.82 2.24 -9.84
C LEU A 61 -21.21 3.60 -10.44
N VAL A 62 -22.30 3.65 -11.21
CA VAL A 62 -22.75 4.86 -11.92
C VAL A 62 -23.82 5.57 -11.09
N GLY A 63 -23.47 6.77 -10.60
CA GLY A 63 -24.42 7.68 -9.94
C GLY A 63 -24.83 7.27 -8.51
N GLY A 64 -25.32 8.26 -7.75
CA GLY A 64 -25.69 8.13 -6.34
C GLY A 64 -24.51 7.84 -5.41
N ASP A 65 -24.75 7.93 -4.10
CA ASP A 65 -23.71 7.63 -3.12
C ASP A 65 -23.34 6.14 -3.16
N LYS A 66 -22.04 5.85 -3.00
CA LYS A 66 -21.44 4.51 -3.00
C LYS A 66 -20.59 4.28 -1.75
N LEU A 67 -20.91 5.06 -0.71
CA LEU A 67 -20.28 5.11 0.60
C LEU A 67 -20.86 4.01 1.50
N ASN A 68 -20.13 3.46 2.46
CA ASN A 68 -20.70 2.54 3.46
C ASN A 68 -21.74 3.24 4.37
N ASP A 69 -21.52 4.51 4.75
CA ASP A 69 -22.42 5.34 5.56
C ASP A 69 -23.85 5.49 5.00
N SER A 70 -24.00 5.41 3.68
CA SER A 70 -25.28 5.66 3.00
C SER A 70 -26.07 4.39 2.67
N GLN A 71 -25.63 3.21 3.13
CA GLN A 71 -26.25 1.92 2.81
C GLN A 71 -26.97 1.29 3.99
N ASN A 72 -27.98 0.47 3.69
CA ASN A 72 -28.44 -0.55 4.63
C ASN A 72 -27.48 -1.75 4.58
N MET A 73 -26.45 -1.75 5.43
CA MET A 73 -25.44 -2.81 5.45
C MET A 73 -25.99 -4.09 6.07
N GLN A 74 -25.80 -5.22 5.39
CA GLN A 74 -26.30 -6.53 5.80
C GLN A 74 -25.22 -7.59 5.60
N TYR A 75 -25.21 -8.62 6.45
CA TYR A 75 -24.26 -9.72 6.32
C TYR A 75 -24.41 -10.43 4.97
N ILE A 76 -23.27 -10.66 4.33
CA ILE A 76 -23.10 -11.59 3.23
C ILE A 76 -23.09 -12.99 3.85
N ASP A 77 -23.89 -13.91 3.32
CA ASP A 77 -23.83 -15.33 3.62
C ASP A 77 -23.98 -16.13 2.33
N ILE A 78 -22.85 -16.49 1.70
CA ILE A 78 -22.80 -17.16 0.40
C ILE A 78 -23.15 -18.65 0.45
N ASP A 79 -23.27 -19.24 1.64
CA ASP A 79 -23.66 -20.63 1.81
C ASP A 79 -25.08 -20.78 2.38
N LYS A 80 -25.37 -21.89 3.06
CA LYS A 80 -26.69 -22.23 3.62
C LYS A 80 -26.55 -23.03 4.92
N ASP A 81 -25.38 -22.98 5.57
CA ASP A 81 -25.15 -23.65 6.84
C ASP A 81 -25.86 -22.86 7.95
N LYS A 82 -26.67 -23.55 8.76
CA LYS A 82 -27.40 -22.91 9.87
C LYS A 82 -26.49 -22.51 11.03
N LYS A 83 -25.20 -22.86 10.96
CA LYS A 83 -24.15 -22.47 11.91
C LYS A 83 -23.40 -21.19 11.50
N THR A 84 -23.67 -20.68 10.30
CA THR A 84 -23.13 -19.42 9.82
C THR A 84 -24.21 -18.33 9.86
N PHE A 85 -23.85 -17.13 10.32
CA PHE A 85 -24.66 -15.92 10.12
C PHE A 85 -24.07 -15.00 9.05
N SER A 86 -22.81 -15.23 8.71
CA SER A 86 -22.10 -14.55 7.64
C SER A 86 -21.07 -15.50 7.03
N SER A 87 -20.86 -15.44 5.71
CA SER A 87 -19.83 -16.19 5.00
C SER A 87 -19.46 -15.52 3.68
N SER A 88 -18.17 -15.45 3.36
CA SER A 88 -17.69 -14.99 2.05
C SER A 88 -16.39 -15.70 1.65
N SER A 89 -16.15 -15.85 0.34
CA SER A 89 -15.01 -16.63 -0.17
C SER A 89 -14.06 -15.82 -1.05
N ALA A 90 -12.81 -16.28 -1.10
CA ALA A 90 -11.76 -15.79 -1.97
C ALA A 90 -10.79 -16.91 -2.39
N GLY A 91 -10.20 -16.76 -3.57
CA GLY A 91 -9.25 -17.70 -4.14
C GLY A 91 -7.83 -17.50 -3.60
N VAL A 92 -7.15 -18.62 -3.31
CA VAL A 92 -5.69 -18.71 -3.18
C VAL A 92 -5.14 -19.39 -4.42
N SER A 93 -4.09 -18.80 -5.01
CA SER A 93 -3.36 -19.34 -6.16
C SER A 93 -1.88 -19.02 -6.01
N LEU A 94 -1.09 -20.00 -5.58
CA LEU A 94 0.35 -19.90 -5.44
C LEU A 94 1.05 -20.48 -6.68
N PRO A 95 2.28 -20.05 -7.01
CA PRO A 95 3.07 -20.72 -8.04
C PRO A 95 3.26 -22.21 -7.72
N LYS A 96 3.29 -23.08 -8.74
CA LYS A 96 3.50 -24.53 -8.54
C LYS A 96 4.79 -24.80 -7.75
N ASN A 97 4.76 -25.82 -6.89
CA ASN A 97 5.85 -26.22 -5.99
C ASN A 97 6.22 -25.19 -4.92
N SER A 98 5.33 -24.24 -4.60
CA SER A 98 5.51 -23.32 -3.47
C SER A 98 5.32 -24.02 -2.12
N ARG A 99 6.18 -23.71 -1.15
CA ARG A 99 6.07 -24.12 0.26
C ARG A 99 5.64 -22.93 1.12
N ILE A 100 4.55 -23.08 1.86
CA ILE A 100 4.06 -22.03 2.77
C ILE A 100 5.04 -21.91 3.96
N LEU A 101 5.57 -20.70 4.17
CA LEU A 101 6.47 -20.37 5.28
C LEU A 101 5.70 -19.76 6.46
N PHE A 102 4.69 -18.93 6.15
CA PHE A 102 3.79 -18.29 7.09
C PHE A 102 2.44 -18.03 6.41
N ALA A 103 1.34 -18.18 7.15
CA ALA A 103 0.02 -17.75 6.74
C ALA A 103 -0.73 -17.10 7.93
N GLY A 104 -1.00 -15.81 7.80
CA GLY A 104 -1.78 -15.06 8.78
C GLY A 104 -3.20 -14.82 8.28
N LEU A 105 -4.20 -15.27 9.03
CA LEU A 105 -5.60 -14.91 8.83
C LEU A 105 -5.92 -13.72 9.73
N TYR A 106 -6.45 -12.66 9.14
CA TYR A 106 -6.95 -11.48 9.84
C TYR A 106 -8.44 -11.33 9.55
N TRP A 107 -9.20 -10.84 10.53
CA TRP A 107 -10.54 -10.32 10.32
C TRP A 107 -10.72 -9.03 11.09
N ALA A 108 -11.41 -8.08 10.48
CA ALA A 108 -11.48 -6.71 10.95
C ALA A 108 -12.78 -6.08 10.49
N ALA A 109 -13.41 -5.28 11.36
CA ALA A 109 -14.66 -4.58 11.08
C ALA A 109 -14.89 -3.43 12.06
N THR A 110 -15.82 -2.53 11.72
CA THR A 110 -16.44 -1.61 12.67
C THR A 110 -17.59 -2.31 13.41
N TYR A 111 -17.52 -2.36 14.74
CA TYR A 111 -18.46 -3.14 15.57
C TYR A 111 -18.63 -2.57 16.99
N PRO A 112 -19.36 -1.45 17.14
CA PRO A 112 -19.74 -0.92 18.45
C PRO A 112 -20.92 -1.67 19.08
N PHE A 113 -21.82 -2.19 18.24
CA PHE A 113 -23.03 -2.91 18.60
C PHE A 113 -23.54 -3.73 17.39
N GLU A 114 -24.50 -4.63 17.59
CA GLU A 114 -24.96 -5.58 16.57
C GLU A 114 -25.83 -4.94 15.47
N LEU A 115 -26.72 -3.99 15.80
CA LEU A 115 -27.61 -3.39 14.78
C LEU A 115 -27.95 -1.92 15.08
N GLY A 116 -27.78 -1.06 14.08
CA GLY A 116 -28.27 0.32 14.08
C GLY A 116 -29.00 0.69 12.78
N GLU A 117 -29.84 1.72 12.82
CA GLU A 117 -30.54 2.25 11.65
C GLU A 117 -30.36 3.77 11.54
N SER A 118 -30.27 4.28 10.32
CA SER A 118 -30.35 5.74 10.08
C SER A 118 -31.81 6.18 10.01
N SER A 119 -32.21 7.06 10.93
CA SER A 119 -33.55 7.64 11.01
C SER A 119 -33.44 9.17 11.06
N GLY A 120 -33.87 9.84 9.99
CA GLY A 120 -33.77 11.31 9.89
C GLY A 120 -32.33 11.85 9.96
N GLY A 121 -31.35 11.09 9.47
CA GLY A 121 -29.92 11.44 9.54
C GLY A 121 -29.27 11.21 10.90
N LYS A 122 -29.96 10.54 11.84
CA LYS A 122 -29.40 10.12 13.13
C LYS A 122 -29.32 8.60 13.21
N ILE A 123 -28.24 8.09 13.79
CA ILE A 123 -28.12 6.67 14.12
C ILE A 123 -29.00 6.35 15.33
N VAL A 124 -29.83 5.31 15.19
CA VAL A 124 -30.65 4.75 16.26
C VAL A 124 -30.22 3.30 16.47
N VAL A 125 -29.67 3.00 17.63
CA VAL A 125 -29.29 1.63 18.02
C VAL A 125 -30.56 0.78 18.19
N LYS A 126 -30.56 -0.43 17.63
CA LYS A 126 -31.69 -1.38 17.67
C LYS A 126 -31.37 -2.63 18.46
N ASP A 127 -30.12 -3.08 18.38
CA ASP A 127 -29.55 -4.09 19.25
C ASP A 127 -28.18 -3.58 19.69
N ASP A 128 -28.05 -3.28 20.98
CA ASP A 128 -26.87 -2.69 21.62
C ASP A 128 -25.83 -3.73 22.04
N LYS A 129 -26.12 -5.03 21.86
CA LYS A 129 -25.18 -6.11 22.16
C LYS A 129 -23.92 -6.00 21.32
N ARG A 130 -22.79 -6.35 21.93
CA ARG A 130 -21.52 -6.61 21.26
C ARG A 130 -21.04 -8.00 21.65
N GLU A 131 -21.17 -8.94 20.71
CA GLU A 131 -20.76 -10.32 20.92
C GLU A 131 -19.24 -10.50 20.78
N SER A 132 -18.71 -11.65 21.21
CA SER A 132 -17.28 -11.93 21.02
C SER A 132 -16.90 -12.05 19.55
N VAL A 133 -15.77 -11.42 19.19
CA VAL A 133 -15.15 -11.46 17.86
C VAL A 133 -13.94 -12.41 17.80
N GLU A 134 -13.65 -13.15 18.88
CA GLU A 134 -12.42 -13.95 19.02
C GLU A 134 -12.37 -15.20 18.14
N GLU A 135 -13.50 -15.70 17.63
CA GLU A 135 -13.59 -16.93 16.85
C GLU A 135 -14.34 -16.72 15.53
N VAL A 136 -13.77 -17.27 14.45
CA VAL A 136 -14.38 -17.36 13.12
C VAL A 136 -14.32 -18.80 12.61
N LEU A 137 -15.10 -19.13 11.58
CA LEU A 137 -15.02 -20.43 10.90
C LEU A 137 -14.24 -20.30 9.60
N LEU A 138 -13.19 -21.11 9.41
CA LEU A 138 -12.41 -21.19 8.17
C LEU A 138 -12.68 -22.52 7.46
N LYS A 139 -12.88 -22.47 6.15
CA LYS A 139 -13.04 -23.65 5.28
C LYS A 139 -12.02 -23.61 4.15
N LEU A 140 -11.16 -24.63 4.15
CA LEU A 140 -10.14 -24.84 3.13
C LEU A 140 -10.72 -25.45 1.84
N PRO A 141 -10.00 -25.41 0.70
CA PRO A 141 -10.50 -25.90 -0.59
C PRO A 141 -10.96 -27.37 -0.56
N LYS A 142 -12.28 -27.57 -0.68
CA LYS A 142 -12.98 -28.87 -0.61
C LYS A 142 -12.98 -29.56 0.77
N GLU A 143 -12.71 -28.81 1.84
CA GLU A 143 -12.77 -29.31 3.22
C GLU A 143 -14.04 -28.81 3.95
N LYS A 144 -14.15 -29.11 5.24
CA LYS A 144 -15.24 -28.61 6.12
C LYS A 144 -14.80 -27.33 6.82
N TYR A 145 -15.74 -26.60 7.42
CA TYR A 145 -15.42 -25.54 8.37
C TYR A 145 -14.68 -26.11 9.58
N VAL A 146 -13.66 -25.39 10.03
CA VAL A 146 -12.98 -25.54 11.33
C VAL A 146 -13.02 -24.21 12.07
N PRO A 147 -13.19 -24.21 13.41
CA PRO A 147 -13.09 -22.99 14.20
C PRO A 147 -11.64 -22.50 14.25
N ILE A 148 -11.47 -21.19 14.13
CA ILE A 148 -10.19 -20.48 14.26
C ILE A 148 -10.36 -19.44 15.35
N LYS A 149 -9.69 -19.64 16.47
CA LYS A 149 -9.54 -18.62 17.50
C LYS A 149 -8.37 -17.68 17.16
N GLY A 150 -8.58 -16.39 17.33
CA GLY A 150 -7.56 -15.35 17.14
C GLY A 150 -7.25 -14.57 18.42
N GLU A 151 -6.30 -13.65 18.27
CA GLU A 151 -5.84 -12.69 19.27
C GLU A 151 -6.12 -11.26 18.76
N PHE A 152 -6.45 -10.35 19.67
CA PHE A 152 -6.62 -8.94 19.32
C PHE A 152 -5.30 -8.33 18.87
N VAL A 153 -5.29 -7.77 17.66
CA VAL A 153 -4.30 -6.78 17.21
C VAL A 153 -4.72 -5.39 17.67
N PHE A 154 -6.04 -5.12 17.67
CA PHE A 154 -6.65 -3.88 18.16
C PHE A 154 -8.13 -4.06 18.52
N ASP A 155 -8.62 -3.41 19.60
CA ASP A 155 -10.04 -3.32 19.93
C ASP A 155 -10.47 -1.89 20.30
N GLY A 156 -11.12 -1.21 19.36
CA GLY A 156 -11.68 0.13 19.53
C GLY A 156 -12.81 0.24 20.56
N SER A 157 -13.38 -0.87 21.03
CA SER A 157 -14.34 -0.84 22.17
C SER A 157 -13.65 -0.64 23.52
N THR A 158 -12.33 -0.81 23.58
CA THR A 158 -11.50 -0.59 24.78
C THR A 158 -10.60 0.64 24.68
N ASP A 159 -10.48 1.22 23.48
CA ASP A 159 -9.68 2.41 23.20
C ASP A 159 -10.53 3.68 23.21
N SER A 160 -10.20 4.62 24.10
CA SER A 160 -10.96 5.84 24.34
C SER A 160 -11.12 6.76 23.11
N ARG A 161 -10.34 6.54 22.03
CA ARG A 161 -10.51 7.24 20.76
C ARG A 161 -11.78 6.81 20.01
N TYR A 162 -12.22 5.56 20.18
CA TYR A 162 -13.31 4.92 19.41
C TYR A 162 -14.46 4.37 20.27
N MET A 163 -14.30 4.28 21.58
CA MET A 163 -15.40 3.97 22.51
C MET A 163 -16.61 4.88 22.26
N GLY A 164 -17.78 4.26 22.03
CA GLY A 164 -19.03 4.96 21.74
C GLY A 164 -19.18 5.51 20.31
N LYS A 165 -18.24 5.20 19.39
CA LYS A 165 -18.28 5.58 17.97
C LYS A 165 -18.38 4.33 17.07
N ASN A 166 -17.55 4.20 16.04
CA ASN A 166 -17.48 3.04 15.14
C ASN A 166 -16.73 1.81 15.70
N ALA A 167 -15.99 1.96 16.82
CA ALA A 167 -15.27 0.88 17.52
C ALA A 167 -14.65 -0.20 16.60
N PRO A 168 -13.71 0.16 15.70
CA PRO A 168 -13.08 -0.79 14.81
C PRO A 168 -12.23 -1.80 15.60
N TYR A 169 -12.21 -3.05 15.16
CA TYR A 169 -11.35 -4.08 15.72
C TYR A 169 -10.52 -4.75 14.62
N VAL A 170 -9.40 -5.35 15.02
CA VAL A 170 -8.56 -6.20 14.17
C VAL A 170 -8.15 -7.43 14.98
N MET A 171 -8.45 -8.61 14.43
CA MET A 171 -8.05 -9.90 14.97
C MET A 171 -7.00 -10.57 14.08
N PHE A 172 -6.15 -11.40 14.68
CA PHE A 172 -5.15 -12.20 13.98
C PHE A 172 -5.16 -13.66 14.46
N ALA A 173 -4.98 -14.61 13.55
CA ALA A 173 -4.65 -16.00 13.83
C ALA A 173 -3.53 -16.51 12.91
N ASP A 174 -2.54 -17.21 13.48
CA ASP A 174 -1.56 -17.96 12.70
C ASP A 174 -2.19 -19.28 12.22
N VAL A 175 -2.44 -19.36 10.92
CA VAL A 175 -3.00 -20.54 10.25
C VAL A 175 -1.95 -21.30 9.43
N THR A 176 -0.65 -21.01 9.63
CA THR A 176 0.47 -21.60 8.88
C THR A 176 0.43 -23.11 8.89
N LYS A 177 0.30 -23.73 10.06
CA LYS A 177 0.30 -25.20 10.20
C LYS A 177 -0.92 -25.84 9.52
N LEU A 178 -2.09 -25.22 9.68
CA LEU A 178 -3.34 -25.65 9.04
C LEU A 178 -3.22 -25.66 7.49
N LEU A 179 -2.66 -24.59 6.91
CA LEU A 179 -2.44 -24.51 5.46
C LEU A 179 -1.28 -25.39 4.95
N GLN A 180 -0.25 -25.63 5.78
CA GLN A 180 0.81 -26.59 5.46
C GLN A 180 0.29 -28.02 5.39
N ASP A 181 -0.59 -28.42 6.31
CA ASP A 181 -1.17 -29.77 6.37
C ASP A 181 -2.38 -29.96 5.42
N ALA A 182 -2.95 -28.87 4.89
CA ALA A 182 -4.05 -28.88 3.94
C ALA A 182 -3.78 -29.77 2.72
N LYS A 183 -4.76 -30.62 2.38
CA LYS A 183 -4.68 -31.55 1.22
C LYS A 183 -4.60 -30.80 -0.11
N ARG A 184 -5.15 -29.60 -0.15
CA ARG A 184 -5.17 -28.71 -1.32
C ARG A 184 -4.95 -27.27 -0.85
N LYS A 185 -3.85 -26.67 -1.29
CA LYS A 185 -3.45 -25.30 -0.93
C LYS A 185 -4.07 -24.25 -1.85
N ASP A 186 -4.21 -24.56 -3.14
CA ASP A 186 -4.83 -23.67 -4.13
C ASP A 186 -6.33 -23.93 -4.29
N GLY A 187 -7.14 -22.88 -4.35
CA GLY A 187 -8.58 -22.96 -4.55
C GLY A 187 -9.35 -21.95 -3.71
N GLU A 188 -10.64 -22.21 -3.53
CA GLU A 188 -11.56 -21.37 -2.76
C GLU A 188 -11.40 -21.59 -1.25
N TYR A 189 -11.12 -20.51 -0.53
CA TYR A 189 -11.16 -20.42 0.93
C TYR A 189 -12.41 -19.62 1.31
N THR A 190 -13.19 -20.12 2.27
CA THR A 190 -14.35 -19.40 2.82
C THR A 190 -14.10 -19.09 4.28
N VAL A 191 -14.32 -17.85 4.69
CA VAL A 191 -14.36 -17.46 6.11
C VAL A 191 -15.78 -17.03 6.45
N ALA A 192 -16.24 -17.46 7.61
CA ALA A 192 -17.59 -17.26 8.09
C ALA A 192 -17.60 -16.85 9.56
N ASN A 193 -18.72 -16.25 10.00
CA ASN A 193 -18.93 -15.71 11.34
C ASN A 193 -17.99 -14.56 11.73
N VAL A 194 -17.48 -13.79 10.76
CA VAL A 194 -16.87 -12.48 11.03
C VAL A 194 -18.01 -11.53 11.42
N ARG A 195 -17.90 -10.89 12.58
CA ARG A 195 -18.88 -9.92 13.11
C ARG A 195 -18.58 -8.50 12.66
N ALA A 196 -19.64 -7.74 12.40
CA ALA A 196 -19.60 -6.33 12.05
C ALA A 196 -20.98 -5.72 12.37
N ALA A 197 -21.11 -4.40 12.47
CA ALA A 197 -22.42 -3.82 12.79
C ALA A 197 -23.40 -3.96 11.61
N GLY A 198 -24.63 -4.41 11.88
CA GLY A 198 -25.72 -4.35 10.92
C GLY A 198 -26.24 -2.92 10.72
N GLY A 199 -26.73 -2.65 9.52
CA GLY A 199 -27.40 -1.40 9.15
C GLY A 199 -26.46 -0.20 9.09
N ALA A 200 -26.62 0.77 9.99
CA ALA A 200 -25.88 2.03 10.00
C ALA A 200 -25.31 2.35 11.39
N ILE A 201 -24.08 2.87 11.41
CA ILE A 201 -23.36 3.35 12.60
C ILE A 201 -22.70 4.71 12.30
N GLU A 202 -22.17 5.40 13.31
CA GLU A 202 -21.34 6.60 13.11
C GLU A 202 -20.11 6.23 12.26
N GLY A 203 -19.84 6.91 11.15
CA GLY A 203 -18.69 6.63 10.29
C GLY A 203 -18.75 5.32 9.50
N GLY A 204 -19.95 4.73 9.36
CA GLY A 204 -20.17 3.63 8.43
C GLY A 204 -19.82 2.24 8.96
N SER A 205 -20.62 1.25 8.53
CA SER A 205 -20.34 -0.15 8.85
C SER A 205 -19.53 -0.80 7.73
N CYS A 206 -18.37 -1.34 8.04
CA CYS A 206 -17.55 -2.11 7.11
C CYS A 206 -16.89 -3.29 7.80
N GLY A 207 -16.50 -4.31 7.04
CA GLY A 207 -15.78 -5.45 7.59
C GLY A 207 -15.51 -6.57 6.60
N GLY A 208 -14.54 -7.41 6.95
CA GLY A 208 -14.09 -8.53 6.12
C GLY A 208 -12.92 -9.30 6.72
N TRP A 209 -12.32 -10.14 5.90
CA TRP A 209 -11.18 -10.97 6.27
C TRP A 209 -10.08 -10.93 5.21
N THR A 210 -8.83 -11.06 5.66
CA THR A 210 -7.62 -11.00 4.84
C THR A 210 -6.71 -12.18 5.20
N LEU A 211 -6.34 -12.98 4.21
CA LEU A 211 -5.35 -14.04 4.32
C LEU A 211 -4.07 -13.60 3.61
N VAL A 212 -2.97 -13.47 4.36
CA VAL A 212 -1.63 -13.17 3.83
C VAL A 212 -0.73 -14.39 3.97
N ILE A 213 -0.04 -14.75 2.89
CA ILE A 213 0.80 -15.94 2.81
C ILE A 213 2.20 -15.54 2.35
N ALA A 214 3.22 -15.81 3.17
CA ALA A 214 4.61 -15.83 2.71
C ALA A 214 4.96 -17.25 2.28
N TYR A 215 5.50 -17.40 1.07
CA TYR A 215 5.87 -18.70 0.53
C TYR A 215 7.29 -18.71 -0.05
N GLU A 216 7.93 -19.87 0.04
CA GLU A 216 9.16 -20.22 -0.67
C GLU A 216 8.81 -20.87 -2.00
N ASN A 217 9.51 -20.51 -3.07
CA ASN A 217 9.55 -21.22 -4.33
C ASN A 217 10.96 -21.12 -4.94
N PRO A 218 11.64 -22.24 -5.25
CA PRO A 218 13.00 -22.21 -5.82
C PRO A 218 13.12 -21.47 -7.16
N GLN A 219 12.01 -21.24 -7.87
CA GLN A 219 11.97 -20.48 -9.14
C GLN A 219 11.78 -18.97 -8.95
N GLU A 220 11.49 -18.51 -7.72
CA GLU A 220 11.38 -17.08 -7.40
C GLU A 220 12.75 -16.50 -6.97
N PRO A 221 13.01 -15.20 -7.22
CA PRO A 221 14.17 -14.51 -6.67
C PRO A 221 14.27 -14.63 -5.15
N LEU A 222 15.50 -14.55 -4.63
CA LEU A 222 15.73 -14.37 -3.20
C LEU A 222 15.16 -13.02 -2.75
N ARG A 223 14.23 -13.04 -1.79
CA ARG A 223 13.60 -11.86 -1.23
C ARG A 223 13.67 -11.86 0.30
N LYS A 224 13.87 -10.67 0.89
CA LYS A 224 13.47 -10.42 2.27
C LYS A 224 11.98 -10.10 2.26
N ILE A 225 11.21 -10.85 3.04
CA ILE A 225 9.76 -10.70 3.21
C ILE A 225 9.53 -10.21 4.64
N ASP A 226 8.80 -9.12 4.81
CA ASP A 226 8.43 -8.51 6.10
C ASP A 226 6.94 -8.18 6.06
N ILE A 227 6.19 -8.77 7.00
CA ILE A 227 4.77 -8.58 7.18
C ILE A 227 4.59 -7.83 8.50
N LYS A 228 3.99 -6.64 8.39
CA LYS A 228 3.64 -5.79 9.51
C LYS A 228 2.14 -5.74 9.70
N ASP A 229 1.71 -5.78 10.96
CA ASP A 229 0.34 -5.56 11.36
C ASP A 229 0.27 -4.65 12.58
N GLY A 230 -0.95 -4.27 12.94
CA GLY A 230 -1.24 -3.31 13.98
C GLY A 230 -2.53 -2.59 13.66
N PHE A 231 -2.60 -1.33 14.05
CA PHE A 231 -3.72 -0.47 13.72
C PHE A 231 -3.19 0.95 13.52
N LEU A 232 -3.50 1.55 12.38
CA LEU A 232 -3.04 2.88 12.00
C LEU A 232 -4.23 3.71 11.52
N SER A 233 -4.58 4.73 12.30
CA SER A 233 -5.69 5.64 12.00
C SER A 233 -5.21 6.77 11.10
N VAL A 234 -5.59 6.71 9.82
CA VAL A 234 -5.06 7.60 8.80
C VAL A 234 -5.98 8.80 8.57
N LYS A 235 -5.68 9.88 9.29
CA LYS A 235 -6.09 11.24 8.94
C LYS A 235 -4.84 12.12 8.85
N GLY A 236 -4.72 12.92 7.79
CA GLY A 236 -3.49 13.62 7.47
C GLY A 236 -2.47 12.69 6.79
N SER A 237 -1.29 12.54 7.38
CA SER A 237 -0.18 11.78 6.78
C SER A 237 0.52 10.89 7.82
N LYS A 238 0.61 9.59 7.54
CA LYS A 238 1.18 8.55 8.40
C LYS A 238 2.25 7.76 7.65
N ASN A 239 3.32 7.37 8.33
CA ASN A 239 4.48 6.74 7.70
C ASN A 239 4.83 5.42 8.39
N ILE A 240 4.88 4.33 7.62
CA ILE A 240 5.40 3.03 8.05
C ILE A 240 6.73 2.80 7.34
N SER A 241 7.76 2.44 8.10
CA SER A 241 9.12 2.28 7.57
C SER A 241 9.56 0.83 7.53
N PHE A 242 10.23 0.46 6.44
CA PHE A 242 10.91 -0.81 6.24
C PHE A 242 12.42 -0.53 6.26
N THR A 243 13.12 -1.03 7.28
CA THR A 243 14.56 -0.82 7.53
C THR A 243 15.40 -2.10 7.42
N ASN A 244 16.72 -1.93 7.33
CA ASN A 244 17.73 -2.99 7.27
C ASN A 244 17.59 -3.87 6.01
N TYR A 245 17.29 -3.27 4.85
CA TYR A 245 17.19 -3.99 3.56
C TYR A 245 18.42 -3.71 2.71
N LYS A 246 19.20 -4.72 2.31
CA LYS A 246 20.17 -4.52 1.23
C LYS A 246 19.51 -4.82 -0.10
N ILE A 247 19.16 -3.75 -0.82
CA ILE A 247 18.74 -3.81 -2.21
C ILE A 247 19.92 -4.34 -3.03
N PRO A 248 19.74 -5.41 -3.81
CA PRO A 248 20.82 -6.11 -4.48
C PRO A 248 21.33 -5.31 -5.68
N SER A 249 22.58 -5.53 -6.05
CA SER A 249 23.25 -4.92 -7.22
C SER A 249 22.82 -5.58 -8.55
N VAL A 250 21.53 -5.90 -8.66
CA VAL A 250 20.90 -6.40 -9.89
C VAL A 250 20.69 -5.25 -10.88
N LYS A 251 20.12 -5.54 -12.06
CA LYS A 251 19.72 -4.51 -13.05
C LYS A 251 18.26 -4.06 -12.94
N GLU A 252 17.39 -4.90 -12.37
CA GLU A 252 15.98 -4.60 -12.11
C GLU A 252 15.55 -5.31 -10.82
N ALA A 253 14.74 -4.67 -9.98
CA ALA A 253 14.09 -5.28 -8.83
C ALA A 253 12.62 -4.87 -8.82
N PHE A 254 11.71 -5.81 -8.56
CA PHE A 254 10.26 -5.55 -8.58
C PHE A 254 9.64 -6.00 -7.25
N PRO A 255 9.74 -5.17 -6.19
CA PRO A 255 9.19 -5.51 -4.90
C PRO A 255 7.68 -5.66 -4.97
N ARG A 256 7.11 -6.59 -4.21
CA ARG A 256 5.67 -6.70 -4.02
C ARG A 256 5.28 -6.03 -2.70
N LEU A 257 4.39 -5.05 -2.78
CA LEU A 257 3.76 -4.42 -1.63
C LEU A 257 2.30 -4.90 -1.55
N VAL A 258 1.84 -5.26 -0.36
CA VAL A 258 0.47 -5.70 -0.07
C VAL A 258 -0.06 -5.02 1.17
N GLY A 259 -1.38 -4.89 1.30
CA GLY A 259 -1.98 -4.44 2.55
C GLY A 259 -3.49 -4.58 2.62
N GLY A 260 -4.02 -4.35 3.81
CA GLY A 260 -5.45 -4.38 4.15
C GLY A 260 -5.87 -3.14 4.93
N VAL A 261 -7.04 -2.59 4.57
CA VAL A 261 -7.59 -1.33 5.07
C VAL A 261 -9.10 -1.45 5.33
N LEU A 262 -9.59 -0.74 6.36
CA LEU A 262 -11.01 -0.49 6.66
C LEU A 262 -11.38 0.98 6.43
N ASP A 263 -12.67 1.28 6.27
CA ASP A 263 -13.24 2.64 6.08
C ASP A 263 -12.60 3.47 4.94
N ALA A 264 -12.21 2.80 3.84
CA ALA A 264 -11.69 3.49 2.66
C ALA A 264 -12.75 3.54 1.54
N ASP A 265 -13.59 4.57 1.54
CA ASP A 265 -14.74 4.68 0.63
C ASP A 265 -14.41 4.79 -0.87
N PHE A 266 -15.33 4.28 -1.70
CA PHE A 266 -15.16 4.22 -3.16
C PHE A 266 -15.02 5.60 -3.83
N ASN A 267 -15.86 6.58 -3.46
CA ASN A 267 -15.96 7.87 -4.15
C ASN A 267 -15.76 9.13 -3.28
N GLN A 268 -15.30 9.03 -2.03
CA GLN A 268 -14.91 10.22 -1.26
C GLN A 268 -13.65 10.90 -1.82
N GLY A 269 -12.68 10.11 -2.30
CA GLY A 269 -11.42 10.63 -2.81
C GLY A 269 -10.35 10.88 -1.73
N GLU A 270 -9.17 11.25 -2.21
CA GLU A 270 -8.00 11.70 -1.45
C GLU A 270 -7.31 10.68 -0.52
N ASN A 271 -7.73 9.41 -0.51
CA ASN A 271 -7.05 8.32 0.21
C ASN A 271 -5.85 7.79 -0.61
N LYS A 272 -4.62 8.20 -0.27
CA LYS A 272 -3.41 7.98 -1.09
C LYS A 272 -2.42 7.01 -0.42
N LEU A 273 -1.79 6.18 -1.25
CA LEU A 273 -0.63 5.36 -0.91
C LEU A 273 0.62 5.94 -1.57
N GLY A 274 1.64 6.29 -0.79
CA GLY A 274 2.93 6.76 -1.29
C GLY A 274 4.06 5.79 -0.97
N ILE A 275 5.04 5.70 -1.85
CA ILE A 275 6.27 4.92 -1.64
C ILE A 275 7.48 5.83 -1.88
N PHE A 276 8.35 5.97 -0.87
CA PHE A 276 9.48 6.89 -0.87
C PHE A 276 10.76 6.22 -0.34
N SER A 277 11.88 6.47 -0.99
CA SER A 277 13.22 6.38 -0.38
C SER A 277 13.54 7.66 0.39
N GLU A 278 14.78 7.80 0.85
CA GLU A 278 15.29 9.07 1.36
C GLU A 278 15.33 10.20 0.31
N LYS A 279 15.44 9.86 -0.99
CA LYS A 279 15.77 10.82 -2.05
C LYS A 279 14.62 11.10 -3.02
N VAL A 280 13.76 10.11 -3.28
CA VAL A 280 12.65 10.23 -4.25
C VAL A 280 11.47 9.35 -3.81
N GLY A 281 10.32 9.55 -4.43
CA GLY A 281 9.20 8.63 -4.32
C GLY A 281 8.06 8.99 -5.25
N PHE A 282 6.96 8.26 -5.14
CA PHE A 282 5.76 8.45 -5.94
C PHE A 282 4.51 8.05 -5.15
N TYR A 283 3.35 8.55 -5.57
CA TYR A 283 2.06 8.03 -5.12
C TYR A 283 1.62 6.91 -6.08
N ALA A 284 1.20 5.78 -5.53
CA ALA A 284 0.86 4.59 -6.27
C ALA A 284 -0.38 4.79 -7.15
N GLU A 285 -0.37 4.14 -8.31
CA GLU A 285 -1.49 4.09 -9.24
C GLU A 285 -1.53 2.70 -9.88
N THR A 286 -2.73 2.21 -10.13
CA THR A 286 -2.98 1.05 -10.97
C THR A 286 -4.14 1.35 -11.92
N LYS A 287 -4.35 0.48 -12.89
CA LYS A 287 -5.54 0.46 -13.77
C LYS A 287 -6.88 0.52 -12.99
N THR A 288 -6.91 0.10 -11.73
CA THR A 288 -8.11 0.03 -10.88
C THR A 288 -8.12 1.00 -9.68
N ARG A 289 -6.99 1.66 -9.41
CA ARG A 289 -6.78 2.54 -8.24
C ARG A 289 -6.03 3.81 -8.67
N SER A 290 -6.72 4.95 -8.66
CA SER A 290 -6.12 6.22 -9.09
C SER A 290 -5.13 6.78 -8.05
N VAL A 291 -4.18 7.63 -8.47
CA VAL A 291 -3.31 8.38 -7.53
C VAL A 291 -4.11 9.13 -6.46
N LYS A 292 -5.28 9.67 -6.82
CA LYS A 292 -6.10 10.50 -5.91
C LYS A 292 -6.94 9.68 -4.94
N ASN A 293 -7.43 8.50 -5.34
CA ASN A 293 -8.13 7.56 -4.47
C ASN A 293 -7.56 6.16 -4.73
N PHE A 294 -6.47 5.85 -4.02
CA PHE A 294 -5.81 4.55 -4.13
C PHE A 294 -6.58 3.52 -3.32
N PHE A 295 -6.97 3.85 -2.09
CA PHE A 295 -7.90 3.05 -1.29
C PHE A 295 -9.32 3.49 -1.61
N ASN A 296 -10.10 2.58 -2.18
CA ASN A 296 -11.35 2.91 -2.86
C ASN A 296 -12.37 1.76 -2.74
N SER A 297 -12.41 1.11 -1.57
CA SER A 297 -13.28 -0.03 -1.28
C SER A 297 -13.16 -1.11 -2.36
N SER A 298 -11.92 -1.53 -2.68
CA SER A 298 -11.72 -2.58 -3.67
C SER A 298 -10.74 -3.67 -3.22
N ILE A 299 -10.84 -4.84 -3.86
CA ILE A 299 -9.93 -5.97 -3.65
C ILE A 299 -9.24 -6.26 -4.97
N THR A 300 -7.95 -5.93 -5.05
CA THR A 300 -7.14 -5.98 -6.28
C THR A 300 -5.87 -6.80 -6.08
N TYR A 301 -5.47 -7.52 -7.13
CA TYR A 301 -4.18 -8.18 -7.20
C TYR A 301 -3.47 -7.70 -8.47
N LEU A 302 -2.32 -7.04 -8.28
CA LEU A 302 -1.67 -6.22 -9.30
C LEU A 302 -2.60 -5.11 -9.80
N GLU A 303 -2.82 -5.05 -11.10
CA GLU A 303 -3.54 -3.99 -11.79
C GLU A 303 -5.07 -4.19 -11.78
N ASP A 304 -5.54 -5.40 -11.46
CA ASP A 304 -6.91 -5.84 -11.71
C ASP A 304 -7.67 -6.25 -10.43
N TYR A 305 -9.00 -6.11 -10.47
CA TYR A 305 -9.91 -6.64 -9.44
C TYR A 305 -9.79 -8.17 -9.34
N VAL A 306 -9.73 -8.70 -8.12
CA VAL A 306 -9.80 -10.15 -7.88
C VAL A 306 -11.23 -10.63 -8.16
N LYS A 307 -11.39 -11.55 -9.12
CA LYS A 307 -12.70 -12.05 -9.58
C LYS A 307 -13.10 -13.36 -8.91
N GLU A 308 -12.10 -14.10 -8.43
CA GLU A 308 -12.18 -15.39 -7.75
C GLU A 308 -12.64 -15.19 -6.30
N ARG A 309 -13.77 -14.49 -6.12
CA ARG A 309 -14.40 -14.18 -4.84
C ARG A 309 -15.90 -14.42 -4.93
N LYS A 310 -16.54 -14.67 -3.79
CA LYS A 310 -18.02 -14.68 -3.69
C LYS A 310 -18.43 -13.87 -2.46
N PRO A 311 -19.25 -12.81 -2.62
CA PRO A 311 -19.50 -12.10 -3.88
C PRO A 311 -18.21 -11.46 -4.44
N ASN A 312 -18.20 -11.14 -5.74
CA ASN A 312 -17.08 -10.48 -6.41
C ASN A 312 -17.38 -9.00 -6.72
N SER A 313 -17.86 -8.27 -5.70
CA SER A 313 -18.15 -6.84 -5.80
C SER A 313 -16.91 -6.02 -6.18
N LYS A 314 -17.05 -5.03 -7.06
CA LYS A 314 -16.03 -4.02 -7.34
C LYS A 314 -15.91 -3.02 -6.20
N ASN A 315 -17.04 -2.63 -5.62
CA ASN A 315 -17.12 -1.86 -4.38
C ASN A 315 -17.43 -2.81 -3.21
N THR A 316 -16.48 -2.94 -2.29
CA THR A 316 -16.54 -3.78 -1.09
C THR A 316 -16.91 -3.02 0.18
N LEU A 317 -17.36 -1.76 0.05
CA LEU A 317 -17.98 -0.91 1.07
C LEU A 317 -17.14 -0.80 2.36
N GLY A 318 -16.11 0.04 2.29
CA GLY A 318 -15.13 0.31 3.35
C GLY A 318 -13.98 -0.68 3.44
N PHE A 319 -14.20 -1.97 3.15
CA PHE A 319 -13.16 -3.00 3.20
C PHE A 319 -12.28 -2.99 1.93
N ASP A 320 -10.96 -2.93 2.06
CA ASP A 320 -10.03 -2.79 0.92
C ASP A 320 -8.76 -3.67 1.10
N ILE A 321 -8.37 -4.36 0.01
CA ILE A 321 -7.13 -5.16 -0.06
C ILE A 321 -6.40 -4.84 -1.37
N PHE A 322 -5.11 -4.51 -1.28
CA PHE A 322 -4.27 -4.30 -2.45
C PHE A 322 -3.06 -5.23 -2.49
N SER A 323 -2.63 -5.57 -3.70
CA SER A 323 -1.27 -6.01 -3.99
C SER A 323 -0.77 -5.29 -5.24
N ILE A 324 0.40 -4.65 -5.14
CA ILE A 324 1.05 -4.00 -6.29
C ILE A 324 2.49 -4.48 -6.45
N VAL A 325 2.98 -4.44 -7.69
CA VAL A 325 4.43 -4.36 -7.93
C VAL A 325 4.83 -2.90 -7.79
N VAL A 326 5.84 -2.65 -6.97
CA VAL A 326 6.41 -1.30 -6.83
C VAL A 326 7.38 -1.09 -8.01
N PRO A 327 7.10 -0.18 -8.97
CA PRO A 327 8.03 0.11 -10.06
C PRO A 327 9.35 0.66 -9.50
N ASN A 328 10.46 0.04 -9.92
CA ASN A 328 11.82 0.45 -9.58
C ASN A 328 12.73 0.34 -10.81
N TYR A 329 12.31 0.98 -11.89
CA TYR A 329 13.19 1.23 -13.02
C TYR A 329 14.35 2.13 -12.55
N ASP A 330 15.56 1.83 -13.01
CA ASP A 330 16.77 2.64 -12.79
C ASP A 330 17.18 2.85 -11.31
N PHE A 331 16.68 2.04 -10.38
CA PHE A 331 16.95 2.10 -8.93
C PHE A 331 16.64 3.44 -8.25
N GLU A 332 15.72 4.22 -8.81
CA GLU A 332 15.38 5.53 -8.22
C GLU A 332 14.68 5.37 -6.86
N VAL A 333 13.61 4.57 -6.81
CA VAL A 333 12.79 4.39 -5.60
C VAL A 333 13.46 3.42 -4.62
N PHE A 334 14.28 2.52 -5.10
CA PHE A 334 15.11 1.63 -4.30
C PHE A 334 16.57 1.72 -4.77
N PRO A 335 17.34 2.74 -4.34
CA PRO A 335 18.76 2.86 -4.68
C PRO A 335 19.55 1.64 -4.20
N VAL A 336 20.47 1.14 -5.02
CA VAL A 336 21.42 0.10 -4.62
C VAL A 336 22.15 0.57 -3.35
N GLY A 337 22.14 -0.27 -2.30
CA GLY A 337 22.72 0.05 -1.00
C GLY A 337 21.89 0.94 -0.07
N ASN A 338 20.68 1.37 -0.44
CA ASN A 338 19.77 2.05 0.50
C ASN A 338 19.13 1.02 1.47
N GLU A 339 19.12 1.34 2.77
CA GLU A 339 18.59 0.45 3.81
C GLU A 339 17.15 0.79 4.26
N TYR A 340 16.57 1.88 3.72
CA TYR A 340 15.30 2.47 4.16
C TYR A 340 14.25 2.62 3.03
N LEU A 341 13.03 2.16 3.28
CA LEU A 341 11.84 2.47 2.50
C LEU A 341 10.72 2.99 3.41
N ARG A 342 10.08 4.09 3.00
CA ARG A 342 8.87 4.64 3.62
C ARG A 342 7.66 4.30 2.77
N VAL A 343 6.66 3.69 3.39
CA VAL A 343 5.29 3.68 2.87
C VAL A 343 4.50 4.75 3.60
N ASN A 344 3.89 5.65 2.83
CA ASN A 344 3.04 6.72 3.32
C ASN A 344 1.57 6.35 3.10
N PHE A 345 0.77 6.48 4.14
CA PHE A 345 -0.68 6.49 4.06
C PHE A 345 -1.14 7.92 4.30
N SER A 346 -2.02 8.44 3.46
CA SER A 346 -2.62 9.76 3.69
C SER A 346 -4.10 9.83 3.32
N SER A 347 -4.81 10.72 4.00
CA SER A 347 -6.14 11.23 3.66
C SER A 347 -6.25 12.68 4.12
N THR A 348 -6.94 13.52 3.36
CA THR A 348 -7.14 14.95 3.67
C THR A 348 -8.54 15.26 4.21
N THR A 349 -9.50 14.35 4.06
CA THR A 349 -10.91 14.54 4.43
C THR A 349 -11.29 13.61 5.59
N ASP A 350 -11.34 12.32 5.31
CA ASP A 350 -11.87 11.29 6.21
C ASP A 350 -10.76 10.47 6.90
N THR A 351 -11.16 9.46 7.68
CA THR A 351 -10.27 8.61 8.49
C THR A 351 -10.47 7.15 8.14
N TYR A 352 -9.52 6.55 7.43
CA TYR A 352 -9.48 5.10 7.21
C TYR A 352 -8.49 4.41 8.15
N TYR A 353 -8.59 3.09 8.29
CA TYR A 353 -7.75 2.30 9.20
C TYR A 353 -6.92 1.27 8.44
N ALA A 354 -5.61 1.48 8.36
CA ALA A 354 -4.69 0.47 7.83
C ALA A 354 -4.30 -0.50 8.96
N PHE A 355 -4.41 -1.81 8.71
CA PHE A 355 -4.14 -2.84 9.73
C PHE A 355 -3.08 -3.87 9.31
N LEU A 356 -2.76 -3.95 8.01
CA LEU A 356 -1.79 -4.90 7.47
C LEU A 356 -0.98 -4.26 6.35
N LEU A 357 0.34 -4.46 6.36
CA LEU A 357 1.27 -4.05 5.32
C LEU A 357 2.42 -5.05 5.16
N GLY A 358 2.54 -5.66 3.99
CA GLY A 358 3.61 -6.62 3.68
C GLY A 358 4.48 -6.16 2.52
N LEU A 359 5.79 -6.35 2.64
CA LEU A 359 6.79 -6.08 1.60
C LEU A 359 7.61 -7.34 1.32
N ALA A 360 7.67 -7.77 0.07
CA ALA A 360 8.63 -8.76 -0.42
C ALA A 360 9.57 -8.09 -1.42
N ILE A 361 10.84 -7.95 -1.06
CA ILE A 361 11.86 -7.21 -1.82
C ILE A 361 13.09 -8.07 -2.09
N ASN A 362 13.56 -8.06 -3.35
CA ASN A 362 14.75 -8.79 -3.78
C ASN A 362 15.98 -8.45 -2.93
N THR A 363 16.91 -9.39 -2.75
CA THR A 363 18.19 -9.20 -2.04
C THR A 363 19.23 -10.26 -2.46
N GLU A 364 20.50 -10.11 -2.05
CA GLU A 364 21.59 -11.03 -2.43
C GLU A 364 21.82 -12.13 -1.38
N GLU A 365 22.33 -13.29 -1.79
CA GLU A 365 22.63 -14.43 -0.88
C GLU A 365 23.67 -14.10 0.20
N ASN A 366 24.55 -13.12 -0.05
CA ASN A 366 25.53 -12.60 0.92
C ASN A 366 24.93 -11.61 1.93
N THR A 367 23.64 -11.29 1.82
CA THR A 367 22.94 -10.41 2.77
C THR A 367 22.64 -11.18 4.06
N THR A 368 23.52 -11.04 5.05
CA THR A 368 23.30 -11.66 6.36
C THR A 368 22.03 -11.12 7.01
N LEU A 369 21.04 -11.99 7.18
CA LEU A 369 19.85 -11.74 8.01
C LEU A 369 20.13 -11.65 9.53
N ARG A 370 21.39 -11.53 9.94
CA ARG A 370 21.85 -11.70 11.34
C ARG A 370 21.58 -10.47 12.23
N ASP A 371 20.34 -10.00 12.19
CA ASP A 371 19.75 -9.28 13.32
C ASP A 371 19.37 -10.33 14.38
N ALA A 372 19.72 -10.09 15.65
CA ALA A 372 19.43 -11.01 16.76
C ALA A 372 17.92 -11.31 16.95
N GLU A 373 17.07 -10.45 16.38
CA GLU A 373 15.62 -10.60 16.34
C GLU A 373 15.17 -11.77 15.44
N VAL A 374 15.90 -12.11 14.38
CA VAL A 374 15.58 -13.27 13.52
C VAL A 374 15.85 -14.59 14.24
N ASP A 375 16.98 -14.71 14.96
CA ASP A 375 17.28 -15.91 15.75
C ASP A 375 16.24 -16.09 16.90
N LYS A 376 15.80 -14.98 17.50
CA LYS A 376 14.72 -14.95 18.50
C LYS A 376 13.38 -15.39 17.92
N LEU A 377 12.98 -14.86 16.76
CA LEU A 377 11.70 -15.19 16.09
C LEU A 377 11.68 -16.62 15.53
N LEU A 378 12.81 -17.19 15.14
CA LEU A 378 12.93 -18.57 14.66
C LEU A 378 13.15 -19.60 15.79
N GLY A 379 13.07 -19.19 17.07
CA GLY A 379 13.15 -20.08 18.22
C GLY A 379 14.50 -20.78 18.41
N LYS A 380 15.57 -20.34 17.73
CA LYS A 380 16.90 -20.93 17.87
C LYS A 380 17.64 -20.28 19.02
N LYS A 381 18.00 -21.08 20.04
CA LYS A 381 18.92 -20.63 21.09
C LYS A 381 20.22 -20.13 20.45
N THR A 382 20.59 -18.90 20.78
CA THR A 382 21.83 -18.26 20.35
C THR A 382 23.02 -19.17 20.68
N ALA A 383 23.80 -19.56 19.66
CA ALA A 383 25.00 -20.33 19.90
C ALA A 383 26.01 -19.47 20.67
N ILE A 384 26.32 -19.87 21.90
CA ILE A 384 27.35 -19.23 22.73
C ILE A 384 28.69 -19.37 21.99
N LYS A 385 29.25 -18.25 21.52
CA LYS A 385 30.64 -18.24 21.05
C LYS A 385 31.56 -18.54 22.25
N PRO A 386 32.60 -19.38 22.09
CA PRO A 386 33.60 -19.55 23.14
C PRO A 386 34.23 -18.20 23.50
N GLN A 387 34.20 -17.84 24.79
CA GLN A 387 35.02 -16.75 25.29
C GLN A 387 36.48 -17.20 25.23
N THR A 388 37.31 -16.46 24.49
CA THR A 388 38.76 -16.61 24.58
C THR A 388 39.19 -16.23 25.99
N ALA A 389 39.77 -17.18 26.73
CA ALA A 389 40.25 -16.93 28.08
C ALA A 389 41.40 -15.91 28.03
N VAL A 390 41.23 -14.77 28.70
CA VAL A 390 42.34 -13.85 28.96
C VAL A 390 43.01 -14.29 30.26
N THR A 391 44.13 -15.00 30.13
CA THR A 391 45.05 -15.24 31.25
C THR A 391 45.59 -13.90 31.74
N GLY A 392 45.31 -13.56 33.00
CA GLY A 392 45.74 -12.31 33.59
C GLY A 392 47.21 -12.31 33.99
N GLN A 393 47.79 -11.11 34.07
CA GLN A 393 48.98 -10.86 34.87
C GLN A 393 48.77 -9.50 35.56
N ALA A 394 48.96 -9.46 36.88
CA ALA A 394 48.57 -8.33 37.72
C ALA A 394 49.79 -7.56 38.24
N THR A 395 49.68 -6.24 38.35
CA THR A 395 50.60 -5.43 39.18
C THR A 395 49.91 -4.20 39.79
N THR A 396 49.67 -4.29 41.10
CA THR A 396 49.72 -3.22 42.12
C THR A 396 48.97 -1.87 41.95
N THR A 397 47.94 -1.69 42.77
CA THR A 397 47.46 -0.47 43.47
C THR A 397 48.58 0.23 44.30
N PRO A 398 48.44 1.47 44.88
CA PRO A 398 47.20 2.05 45.46
C PRO A 398 46.92 3.59 45.42
N GLN A 399 45.63 3.90 45.63
CA GLN A 399 45.02 4.99 46.44
C GLN A 399 45.37 6.50 46.30
N GLY A 400 44.28 7.30 46.18
CA GLY A 400 44.08 8.61 46.86
C GLY A 400 44.13 9.86 45.97
N GLN A 401 43.49 11.00 46.30
CA GLN A 401 42.34 11.30 47.18
C GLN A 401 42.00 12.81 47.00
N VAL A 402 40.71 13.21 46.89
CA VAL A 402 40.13 14.60 47.09
C VAL A 402 40.77 15.82 46.36
N ALA A 403 40.15 17.00 46.17
CA ALA A 403 38.75 17.46 46.10
C ALA A 403 38.67 18.85 45.38
N ALA A 404 37.44 19.24 45.00
CA ALA A 404 36.88 20.54 44.61
C ALA A 404 37.73 21.86 44.58
N THR A 405 37.44 22.74 43.62
CA THR A 405 36.78 24.06 43.88
C THR A 405 36.27 24.78 42.61
N GLN A 406 35.53 25.88 42.81
CA GLN A 406 34.66 26.56 41.84
C GLN A 406 35.37 27.62 40.97
N GLY A 407 34.78 27.93 39.80
CA GLY A 407 35.06 29.15 39.03
C GLY A 407 33.82 29.56 38.21
N LYS A 408 33.34 30.79 38.39
CA LYS A 408 32.04 31.29 37.88
C LYS A 408 32.23 32.65 37.21
N THR A 409 31.83 32.78 35.94
CA THR A 409 31.55 34.10 35.35
C THR A 409 30.59 34.05 34.15
N THR A 410 29.77 35.08 34.05
CA THR A 410 28.72 35.32 33.06
C THR A 410 29.07 36.57 32.25
N THR A 411 28.80 36.62 30.94
CA THR A 411 28.53 37.90 30.25
C THR A 411 27.63 37.72 29.02
N THR A 412 26.74 38.70 28.82
CA THR A 412 25.73 38.84 27.75
C THR A 412 26.25 39.81 26.66
N PRO A 413 25.81 39.75 25.38
CA PRO A 413 26.44 40.51 24.28
C PRO A 413 25.78 41.88 23.98
N VAL A 414 26.51 42.77 23.28
CA VAL A 414 25.97 44.03 22.69
C VAL A 414 26.53 44.31 21.27
N GLN A 415 25.58 44.69 20.41
CA GLN A 415 25.56 45.30 19.06
C GLN A 415 26.79 46.05 18.48
N SER A 416 26.92 46.00 17.13
CA SER A 416 26.57 47.11 16.17
C SER A 416 27.19 46.86 14.77
N GLY A 417 26.66 47.32 13.63
CA GLY A 417 25.38 47.98 13.31
C GLY A 417 25.28 48.44 11.82
N GLN A 418 24.15 49.09 11.44
CA GLN A 418 23.94 49.97 10.25
C GLN A 418 23.92 49.33 8.82
N ASN A 419 23.29 49.83 7.73
CA ASN A 419 22.29 50.90 7.39
C ASN A 419 21.85 50.72 5.89
N VAL A 420 20.77 51.29 5.27
CA VAL A 420 19.45 51.85 5.69
C VAL A 420 18.54 52.19 4.44
N THR A 421 17.21 52.37 4.62
CA THR A 421 16.18 53.11 3.81
C THR A 421 15.46 52.57 2.54
N THR A 422 14.17 52.97 2.48
CA THR A 422 13.04 52.84 1.50
C THR A 422 12.65 54.25 0.93
N PRO A 423 11.45 54.62 0.39
CA PRO A 423 10.26 53.91 -0.19
C PRO A 423 9.59 54.52 -1.48
N GLN A 424 8.54 53.83 -1.99
CA GLN A 424 7.26 54.32 -2.60
C GLN A 424 7.11 55.08 -3.95
N GLY A 425 6.02 54.72 -4.67
CA GLY A 425 5.36 55.50 -5.74
C GLY A 425 4.20 54.74 -6.44
N GLN A 426 3.00 55.32 -6.52
CA GLN A 426 1.82 54.79 -7.24
C GLN A 426 1.48 55.66 -8.46
N VAL A 427 1.03 55.07 -9.58
CA VAL A 427 0.01 55.66 -10.50
C VAL A 427 -0.62 54.59 -11.39
N ALA A 428 -1.83 54.85 -11.89
CA ALA A 428 -2.59 53.99 -12.80
C ALA A 428 -2.95 54.72 -14.11
N ALA A 429 -3.07 53.98 -15.22
CA ALA A 429 -3.83 54.39 -16.41
C ALA A 429 -4.11 53.18 -17.32
N ALA A 430 -5.20 53.23 -18.10
CA ALA A 430 -5.66 52.15 -18.96
C ALA A 430 -5.64 52.54 -20.45
N GLN A 431 -5.47 51.54 -21.33
CA GLN A 431 -5.88 51.45 -22.74
C GLN A 431 -5.36 50.08 -23.26
N GLY A 432 -6.05 49.26 -24.05
CA GLY A 432 -7.36 49.41 -24.67
C GLY A 432 -7.31 49.14 -26.18
N LYS A 433 -7.43 47.87 -26.62
CA LYS A 433 -7.89 47.50 -27.97
C LYS A 433 -8.22 46.01 -28.15
N THR A 434 -9.49 45.76 -28.47
CA THR A 434 -10.03 44.65 -29.28
C THR A 434 -9.39 44.68 -30.70
N THR A 435 -9.56 43.71 -31.63
CA THR A 435 -10.84 43.34 -32.28
C THR A 435 -10.71 42.07 -33.17
N THR A 436 -11.59 41.09 -32.93
CA THR A 436 -12.27 40.10 -33.83
C THR A 436 -11.59 39.20 -34.89
N ILE A 437 -12.22 38.03 -35.01
CA ILE A 437 -12.19 36.95 -36.03
C ILE A 437 -12.96 37.36 -37.32
N PRO A 438 -12.83 36.64 -38.46
CA PRO A 438 -13.86 35.66 -38.92
C PRO A 438 -13.25 34.28 -39.37
N ILE A 439 -13.87 33.10 -39.19
CA ILE A 439 -15.05 32.49 -39.88
C ILE A 439 -14.76 32.36 -41.40
N GLN A 440 -14.80 31.22 -42.14
CA GLN A 440 -15.73 30.06 -42.28
C GLN A 440 -14.97 28.88 -42.99
N GLY A 441 -15.46 27.65 -43.26
CA GLY A 441 -16.63 26.87 -42.80
C GLY A 441 -17.32 26.00 -43.88
N GLY A 442 -16.99 24.69 -43.99
CA GLY A 442 -17.57 23.68 -44.93
C GLY A 442 -16.53 22.97 -45.82
N GLN A 443 -16.74 21.79 -46.43
CA GLN A 443 -17.87 20.84 -46.40
C GLN A 443 -17.45 19.44 -46.97
N ASN A 444 -18.32 18.44 -46.82
CA ASN A 444 -18.37 17.05 -47.38
C ASN A 444 -17.87 16.84 -48.85
N THR A 445 -17.66 15.64 -49.45
CA THR A 445 -18.34 14.31 -49.33
C THR A 445 -17.56 13.18 -50.09
N THR A 446 -17.97 11.90 -49.89
CA THR A 446 -17.84 10.62 -50.67
C THR A 446 -17.29 10.60 -52.13
N THR A 447 -16.79 9.51 -52.75
CA THR A 447 -17.29 8.09 -52.79
C THR A 447 -16.31 7.07 -53.46
N SER A 448 -16.50 5.75 -53.17
CA SER A 448 -16.37 4.53 -54.03
C SER A 448 -15.06 4.06 -54.73
N GLN A 449 -14.53 2.94 -54.21
CA GLN A 449 -14.21 1.62 -54.87
C GLN A 449 -13.42 1.49 -56.21
N GLY A 450 -12.38 0.63 -56.17
CA GLY A 450 -11.76 -0.06 -57.33
C GLY A 450 -10.58 -0.98 -56.93
N GLN A 451 -10.57 -2.25 -57.37
CA GLN A 451 -9.47 -3.24 -57.15
C GLN A 451 -8.39 -3.09 -58.26
N VAL A 452 -7.18 -3.69 -58.29
CA VAL A 452 -6.60 -4.90 -57.66
C VAL A 452 -5.04 -4.81 -57.57
N ALA A 453 -4.41 -5.67 -56.76
CA ALA A 453 -3.08 -6.29 -56.96
C ALA A 453 -1.76 -5.47 -56.81
N ALA A 454 -1.21 -5.53 -55.59
CA ALA A 454 0.17 -5.92 -55.26
C ALA A 454 1.39 -5.24 -55.93
N THR A 455 1.93 -4.23 -55.25
CA THR A 455 3.35 -4.18 -54.86
C THR A 455 3.43 -3.79 -53.38
N GLN A 456 4.41 -4.30 -52.61
CA GLN A 456 4.61 -3.83 -51.23
C GLN A 456 5.27 -2.44 -51.24
N PRO A 457 4.67 -1.42 -50.59
CA PRO A 457 5.41 -0.27 -50.12
C PRO A 457 5.97 -0.63 -48.74
N THR A 458 7.30 -0.55 -48.60
CA THR A 458 7.95 -0.52 -47.28
C THR A 458 7.28 0.53 -46.41
N ALA A 459 6.70 0.13 -45.27
CA ALA A 459 6.00 1.04 -44.38
C ALA A 459 6.97 2.11 -43.87
N GLY A 460 6.85 3.33 -44.41
CA GLY A 460 7.51 4.51 -43.88
C GLY A 460 7.11 4.67 -42.42
N VAL A 461 8.12 4.74 -41.54
CA VAL A 461 7.92 4.96 -40.11
C VAL A 461 7.14 6.27 -39.92
N PRO A 462 5.95 6.26 -39.28
CA PRO A 462 5.17 7.49 -39.09
C PRO A 462 5.93 8.56 -38.29
N ASP A 463 5.66 9.85 -38.50
CA ASP A 463 6.41 10.96 -37.89
C ASP A 463 6.46 10.94 -36.34
N ASN A 464 5.49 10.27 -35.71
CA ASN A 464 5.39 10.06 -34.26
C ASN A 464 6.05 8.75 -33.78
N VAL A 465 6.85 8.11 -34.63
CA VAL A 465 7.64 6.90 -34.34
C VAL A 465 9.10 7.17 -34.72
N ARG A 466 10.05 6.75 -33.87
CA ARG A 466 11.49 6.88 -34.11
C ARG A 466 12.19 5.57 -33.79
N LYS A 467 13.42 5.41 -34.28
CA LYS A 467 14.26 4.22 -34.03
C LYS A 467 15.65 4.64 -33.51
N ILE A 468 16.19 3.88 -32.56
CA ILE A 468 17.59 3.92 -32.14
C ILE A 468 18.13 2.50 -31.95
N ASN A 469 19.46 2.35 -32.04
CA ASN A 469 20.15 1.14 -31.63
C ASN A 469 20.85 1.44 -30.31
N ALA A 470 20.58 0.68 -29.25
CA ALA A 470 21.13 0.98 -27.92
C ALA A 470 21.35 -0.29 -27.10
N GLU A 471 22.58 -0.82 -27.12
CA GLU A 471 22.96 -2.09 -26.48
C GLU A 471 22.71 -2.13 -24.96
N ASN A 472 22.75 -0.96 -24.31
CA ASN A 472 22.50 -0.82 -22.87
C ASN A 472 21.01 -0.66 -22.51
N VAL A 473 20.10 -0.69 -23.50
CA VAL A 473 18.66 -0.48 -23.34
C VAL A 473 17.92 -1.72 -23.86
N LYS A 474 16.83 -2.09 -23.20
CA LYS A 474 16.06 -3.30 -23.55
C LYS A 474 15.37 -3.11 -24.90
N LYS A 475 15.56 -4.04 -25.83
CA LYS A 475 14.91 -3.99 -27.16
C LYS A 475 13.38 -4.00 -27.02
N GLY A 476 12.68 -3.24 -27.87
CA GLY A 476 11.23 -3.10 -27.84
C GLY A 476 10.75 -1.66 -28.08
N PHE A 477 9.57 -1.33 -27.58
CA PHE A 477 8.87 -0.09 -27.87
C PHE A 477 8.65 0.72 -26.59
N TYR A 478 9.17 1.95 -26.57
CA TYR A 478 9.03 2.89 -25.46
C TYR A 478 8.13 4.05 -25.85
N LEU A 479 7.24 4.46 -24.94
CA LEU A 479 6.35 5.60 -25.13
C LEU A 479 6.98 6.85 -24.51
N ILE A 480 7.63 7.69 -25.31
CA ILE A 480 8.51 8.77 -24.83
C ILE A 480 7.73 10.04 -24.48
N LEU A 481 7.93 10.49 -23.24
CA LEU A 481 7.38 11.71 -22.63
C LEU A 481 8.25 12.95 -22.91
N GLY A 482 9.56 12.76 -23.08
CA GLY A 482 10.52 13.85 -23.28
C GLY A 482 11.96 13.33 -23.36
N VAL A 483 12.86 14.18 -23.84
CA VAL A 483 14.30 13.88 -23.99
C VAL A 483 15.11 15.02 -23.42
N TYR A 484 16.09 14.71 -22.57
CA TYR A 484 16.81 15.68 -21.73
C TYR A 484 18.33 15.45 -21.77
N SER A 485 19.10 16.53 -21.69
CA SER A 485 20.58 16.49 -21.62
C SER A 485 21.14 16.14 -20.23
N ASN A 486 20.29 16.03 -19.21
CA ASN A 486 20.67 15.69 -17.84
C ASN A 486 19.58 14.82 -17.21
N LYS A 487 19.98 13.70 -16.60
CA LYS A 487 19.10 12.79 -15.85
C LYS A 487 18.20 13.54 -14.86
N GLN A 488 18.76 14.45 -14.07
CA GLN A 488 18.04 15.20 -13.04
C GLN A 488 16.84 15.98 -13.61
N ASN A 489 16.91 16.43 -14.86
CA ASN A 489 15.82 17.15 -15.52
C ASN A 489 14.75 16.19 -16.06
N ALA A 490 15.15 15.00 -16.54
CA ALA A 490 14.22 13.92 -16.87
C ALA A 490 13.46 13.46 -15.62
N ASP A 491 14.18 13.19 -14.52
CA ASP A 491 13.63 12.71 -13.25
C ASP A 491 12.65 13.74 -12.63
N LYS A 492 13.02 15.02 -12.60
CA LYS A 492 12.14 16.11 -12.15
C LYS A 492 10.87 16.21 -12.99
N TYR A 493 10.97 16.03 -14.30
CA TYR A 493 9.82 16.06 -15.20
C TYR A 493 8.91 14.83 -14.99
N ILE A 494 9.48 13.64 -14.90
CA ILE A 494 8.78 12.38 -14.56
C ILE A 494 8.04 12.53 -13.23
N PHE A 495 8.69 13.04 -12.19
CA PHE A 495 8.06 13.29 -10.90
C PHE A 495 6.89 14.27 -11.02
N GLY A 496 7.09 15.41 -11.71
CA GLY A 496 6.03 16.40 -11.94
C GLY A 496 4.84 15.87 -12.74
N LEU A 497 5.05 14.91 -13.65
CA LEU A 497 3.97 14.22 -14.37
C LEU A 497 3.22 13.23 -13.46
N ARG A 498 3.94 12.45 -12.63
CA ARG A 498 3.34 11.52 -11.65
C ARG A 498 2.45 12.26 -10.65
N GLN A 499 2.88 13.43 -10.14
CA GLN A 499 2.06 14.24 -9.21
C GLN A 499 0.73 14.71 -9.84
N LYS A 500 0.67 14.83 -11.17
CA LYS A 500 -0.52 15.24 -11.94
C LYS A 500 -1.38 14.06 -12.42
N GLY A 501 -1.07 12.84 -12.00
CA GLY A 501 -1.79 11.63 -12.44
C GLY A 501 -1.48 11.21 -13.88
N MET A 502 -0.26 11.47 -14.38
CA MET A 502 0.23 10.84 -15.61
C MET A 502 1.20 9.71 -15.27
N ARG A 503 0.95 8.51 -15.81
CA ARG A 503 1.89 7.39 -15.75
C ARG A 503 3.22 7.76 -16.44
N ALA A 504 4.30 7.68 -15.67
CA ALA A 504 5.67 7.80 -16.15
C ALA A 504 6.50 6.68 -15.49
N GLU A 505 7.07 5.77 -16.28
CA GLU A 505 7.74 4.57 -15.77
C GLU A 505 9.20 4.84 -15.37
N GLY A 506 9.99 5.54 -16.18
CA GLY A 506 11.38 5.86 -15.84
C GLY A 506 12.11 6.70 -16.90
N SER A 507 13.44 6.73 -16.85
CA SER A 507 14.25 7.30 -17.94
C SER A 507 15.56 6.53 -18.17
N PHE A 508 15.86 6.22 -19.43
CA PHE A 508 17.11 5.56 -19.81
C PHE A 508 18.09 6.53 -20.50
N LEU A 509 19.39 6.28 -20.35
CA LEU A 509 20.44 6.98 -21.09
C LEU A 509 20.65 6.33 -22.46
N TYR A 510 20.58 7.13 -23.53
CA TYR A 510 21.07 6.76 -24.86
C TYR A 510 22.52 7.28 -25.02
N PRO A 511 23.55 6.42 -24.92
CA PRO A 511 24.94 6.88 -24.77
C PRO A 511 25.45 7.64 -26.00
N ALA A 512 25.09 7.19 -27.21
CA ALA A 512 25.57 7.78 -28.47
C ALA A 512 25.18 9.25 -28.68
N LYS A 513 24.23 9.79 -27.91
CA LYS A 513 23.88 11.22 -27.92
C LYS A 513 24.01 11.89 -26.54
N ASN A 514 24.38 11.14 -25.50
CA ASN A 514 24.34 11.57 -24.10
C ASN A 514 22.99 12.21 -23.70
N LEU A 515 21.89 11.54 -24.05
CA LEU A 515 20.52 12.02 -23.81
C LEU A 515 19.72 11.03 -22.98
N HIS A 516 18.96 11.54 -22.01
CA HIS A 516 18.04 10.79 -21.16
C HIS A 516 16.63 10.84 -21.74
N TYR A 517 16.05 9.66 -22.00
CA TYR A 517 14.72 9.49 -22.60
C TYR A 517 13.72 9.11 -21.50
N ALA A 518 12.88 10.05 -21.11
CA ALA A 518 11.80 9.83 -20.15
C ALA A 518 10.64 9.10 -20.85
N TYR A 519 10.11 8.02 -20.27
CA TYR A 519 9.08 7.19 -20.90
C TYR A 519 7.88 6.87 -19.97
N ALA A 520 6.70 6.76 -20.58
CA ALA A 520 5.42 6.45 -19.96
C ALA A 520 5.17 4.94 -19.82
N ALA A 521 5.59 4.17 -20.81
CA ALA A 521 5.50 2.71 -20.81
C ALA A 521 6.60 2.08 -21.67
N TYR A 522 7.04 0.88 -21.30
CA TYR A 522 7.73 -0.08 -22.18
C TYR A 522 6.80 -1.24 -22.56
N VAL A 523 6.83 -1.66 -23.83
CA VAL A 523 6.16 -2.89 -24.32
C VAL A 523 7.01 -3.63 -25.37
N THR A 524 6.71 -4.91 -25.56
CA THR A 524 7.44 -5.80 -26.49
C THR A 524 6.89 -5.82 -27.91
N ASP A 525 5.69 -5.30 -28.14
CA ASP A 525 4.99 -5.33 -29.43
C ASP A 525 4.44 -3.94 -29.84
N TYR A 526 4.41 -3.70 -31.15
CA TYR A 526 4.06 -2.39 -31.71
C TYR A 526 2.57 -2.05 -31.61
N GLU A 527 1.67 -3.04 -31.72
CA GLU A 527 0.23 -2.82 -31.62
C GLU A 527 -0.18 -2.39 -30.21
N THR A 528 0.38 -3.02 -29.17
CA THR A 528 0.18 -2.55 -27.79
C THR A 528 0.81 -1.18 -27.57
N ALA A 529 1.93 -0.85 -28.23
CA ALA A 529 2.54 0.48 -28.15
C ALA A 529 1.60 1.55 -28.73
N LEU A 530 1.05 1.33 -29.93
CA LEU A 530 0.07 2.22 -30.56
C LEU A 530 -1.21 2.37 -29.71
N LYS A 531 -1.73 1.27 -29.16
CA LYS A 531 -2.91 1.30 -28.29
C LYS A 531 -2.65 2.14 -27.04
N LYS A 532 -1.58 1.86 -26.29
CA LYS A 532 -1.21 2.60 -25.09
C LYS A 532 -0.89 4.07 -25.37
N GLN A 533 -0.25 4.38 -26.51
CA GLN A 533 0.01 5.76 -26.93
C GLN A 533 -1.29 6.56 -27.06
N ARG A 534 -2.32 5.98 -27.71
CA ARG A 534 -3.65 6.60 -27.83
C ARG A 534 -4.31 6.75 -26.46
N GLU A 535 -4.33 5.70 -25.64
CA GLU A 535 -4.89 5.73 -24.28
C GLU A 535 -4.26 6.86 -23.43
N ILE A 536 -2.93 6.98 -23.44
CA ILE A 536 -2.21 8.02 -22.67
C ILE A 536 -2.50 9.42 -23.22
N ASN A 537 -2.49 9.62 -24.55
CA ASN A 537 -2.76 10.94 -25.13
C ASN A 537 -4.23 11.37 -24.92
N SER A 538 -5.18 10.43 -24.92
CA SER A 538 -6.59 10.68 -24.57
C SER A 538 -6.79 10.99 -23.08
N ALA A 539 -6.15 10.24 -22.18
CA ALA A 539 -6.21 10.54 -20.74
C ALA A 539 -5.57 11.89 -20.41
N LYS A 540 -4.46 12.22 -21.08
CA LYS A 540 -3.77 13.52 -20.98
C LYS A 540 -4.67 14.69 -21.39
N SER A 541 -5.38 14.60 -22.51
CA SER A 541 -6.21 15.71 -23.01
C SER A 541 -7.43 16.00 -22.11
N GLN A 542 -7.92 14.97 -21.40
CA GLN A 542 -9.00 15.07 -20.41
C GLN A 542 -8.55 15.69 -19.07
N ASN A 543 -7.25 15.79 -18.79
CA ASN A 543 -6.72 16.33 -17.53
C ASN A 543 -6.20 17.78 -17.72
N PRO A 544 -6.84 18.79 -17.07
CA PRO A 544 -6.44 20.20 -17.20
C PRO A 544 -4.98 20.50 -16.85
N GLU A 545 -4.38 19.78 -15.89
CA GLU A 545 -3.00 20.00 -15.45
C GLU A 545 -1.95 19.50 -16.46
N LEU A 546 -2.39 18.68 -17.42
CA LEU A 546 -1.57 17.98 -18.41
C LEU A 546 -1.75 18.50 -19.84
N GLN A 547 -2.69 19.42 -20.10
CA GLN A 547 -2.93 19.95 -21.46
C GLN A 547 -1.70 20.61 -22.13
N LYS A 548 -0.74 21.10 -21.33
CA LYS A 548 0.53 21.69 -21.83
C LYS A 548 1.63 20.64 -22.09
N VAL A 549 1.40 19.38 -21.74
CA VAL A 549 2.33 18.26 -21.99
C VAL A 549 2.19 17.84 -23.44
N LYS A 550 3.32 17.60 -24.13
CA LYS A 550 3.32 17.16 -25.54
C LYS A 550 2.71 15.76 -25.69
N ASP A 551 2.33 15.39 -26.90
CA ASP A 551 1.91 14.02 -27.18
C ASP A 551 3.07 13.04 -27.02
N VAL A 552 2.75 11.88 -26.45
CA VAL A 552 3.69 10.78 -26.27
C VAL A 552 3.93 10.12 -27.63
N TRP A 553 5.19 9.85 -27.94
CA TRP A 553 5.62 9.31 -29.24
C TRP A 553 6.40 8.00 -29.06
N ILE A 554 6.39 7.11 -30.06
CA ILE A 554 6.95 5.76 -29.94
C ILE A 554 8.43 5.78 -30.31
N LEU A 555 9.26 5.16 -29.48
CA LEU A 555 10.66 4.88 -29.76
C LEU A 555 10.89 3.38 -29.83
N ILE A 556 11.30 2.91 -31.01
CA ILE A 556 11.78 1.56 -31.25
C ILE A 556 13.25 1.52 -30.81
N VAL A 557 13.59 0.59 -29.93
CA VAL A 557 14.97 0.27 -29.54
C VAL A 557 15.32 -1.10 -30.12
N GLU A 558 16.36 -1.13 -30.96
CA GLU A 558 16.90 -2.32 -31.61
C GLU A 558 18.30 -2.73 -31.11
#